data_AF-A0A7L4RBW4-F1
#
_entry.id   AF-A0A7L4RBW4-F1
#
_cell.length_a   1.000
_cell.length_b   1.000
_cell.length_c   1.000
_cell.angle_alpha   90.00
_cell.angle_beta   90.00
_cell.angle_gamma   90.00
#
_symmetry.space_group_name_H-M   'P 1'
#
loop_
_entity.id
_entity.type
_entity.pdbx_description
1 polymer ?
#
loop_
_entity_poly.entity_id
_entity_poly.type
_entity_poly.pdbx_seq_one_letter_code
_entity_poly.pdbx_strand_id
1 'polypeptide(L)'
;MIPESKFIRKEIVLRNMWLADEVRLTRKSMVRWVALSLGLISEKESRDLIVDLLDVLFEFFAKGEEPTTQEILDRLKVKTNEEPNPKAVYYHLQKLMDQGLLQREKGKYFISRENKRLSVAVKELYLKEVNEALGEITKALEMLEK
;
A
#
# COMPACT_ATOMS: atom_id res chain seq x y z
N MET A 1 30.17 -15.58 9.80
CA MET A 1 29.60 -14.55 8.91
C MET A 1 28.22 -14.20 9.45
N ILE A 2 27.93 -12.94 9.73
CA ILE A 2 26.59 -12.53 10.19
C ILE A 2 25.69 -12.50 8.96
N PRO A 3 24.49 -13.14 8.98
CA PRO A 3 23.60 -13.11 7.83
C PRO A 3 23.05 -11.70 7.63
N GLU A 4 23.33 -11.11 6.47
CA GLU A 4 22.98 -9.72 6.12
C GLU A 4 21.46 -9.45 6.15
N SER A 5 20.66 -10.49 5.93
CA SER A 5 19.19 -10.42 6.00
C SER A 5 18.67 -9.92 7.36
N LYS A 6 19.44 -10.07 8.45
CA LYS A 6 19.07 -9.55 9.77
C LYS A 6 19.12 -8.02 9.86
N PHE A 7 19.80 -7.36 8.92
CA PHE A 7 19.88 -5.90 8.87
C PHE A 7 18.78 -5.28 7.99
N ILE A 8 18.05 -6.09 7.22
CA ILE A 8 16.94 -5.62 6.40
C ILE A 8 15.72 -5.47 7.31
N ARG A 9 15.36 -4.22 7.64
CA ARG A 9 14.14 -3.91 8.41
C ARG A 9 12.89 -4.05 7.55
N LYS A 10 12.97 -3.59 6.30
CA LYS A 10 11.85 -3.52 5.36
C LYS A 10 12.36 -3.31 3.94
N GLU A 11 11.62 -3.84 2.96
CA GLU A 11 11.83 -3.55 1.54
C GLU A 11 10.85 -2.47 1.07
N ILE A 12 11.37 -1.42 0.43
CA ILE A 12 10.58 -0.34 -0.14
C ILE A 12 10.65 -0.46 -1.66
N VAL A 13 9.50 -0.66 -2.31
CA VAL A 13 9.39 -0.70 -3.77
C VAL A 13 8.66 0.54 -4.24
N LEU A 14 9.34 1.32 -5.09
CA LEU A 14 8.76 2.46 -5.80
C LEU A 14 9.21 2.40 -7.26
N ARG A 15 8.27 2.09 -8.16
CA ARG A 15 8.55 2.00 -9.60
C ARG A 15 8.38 3.36 -10.24
N ASN A 16 9.39 3.79 -11.00
CA ASN A 16 9.28 4.94 -11.87
C ASN A 16 8.41 4.56 -13.08
N MET A 17 7.18 5.04 -13.09
CA MET A 17 6.19 4.71 -14.11
C MET A 17 5.60 5.98 -14.70
N TRP A 18 5.33 5.95 -16.01
CA TRP A 18 4.56 7.00 -16.66
C TRP A 18 3.05 6.75 -16.46
N LEU A 19 2.31 7.79 -16.07
CA LEU A 19 0.85 7.77 -16.00
C LEU A 19 0.26 8.13 -17.39
N ALA A 20 0.23 7.13 -18.28
CA ALA A 20 -0.35 7.23 -19.62
C ALA A 20 -1.87 7.48 -19.59
N ASP A 21 -2.41 8.05 -20.67
CA ASP A 21 -3.84 8.42 -20.74
C ASP A 21 -4.78 7.20 -20.65
N GLU A 22 -4.37 6.06 -21.20
CA GLU A 22 -5.11 4.79 -21.11
C GLU A 22 -5.37 4.35 -19.66
N VAL A 23 -4.43 4.64 -18.76
CA VAL A 23 -4.56 4.33 -17.33
C VAL A 23 -5.65 5.18 -16.69
N ARG A 24 -5.87 6.39 -17.19
CA ARG A 24 -6.84 7.35 -16.64
C ARG A 24 -8.27 7.05 -17.07
N LEU A 25 -8.46 6.15 -18.04
CA LEU A 25 -9.78 5.81 -18.58
C LEU A 25 -10.71 5.17 -17.56
N THR A 26 -10.17 4.41 -16.60
CA THR A 26 -10.99 3.75 -15.58
C THR A 26 -10.39 3.87 -14.18
N ARG A 27 -11.27 3.92 -13.18
CA ARG A 27 -10.86 3.90 -11.77
C ARG A 27 -10.04 2.65 -11.43
N LYS A 28 -10.45 1.48 -11.92
CA LYS A 28 -9.74 0.22 -11.71
C LYS A 28 -8.32 0.26 -12.31
N SER A 29 -8.16 0.83 -13.50
CA SER A 29 -6.85 1.04 -14.12
C SER A 29 -5.96 1.97 -13.28
N MET A 30 -6.50 3.06 -12.76
CA MET A 30 -5.74 3.97 -11.89
C MET A 30 -5.32 3.29 -10.57
N VAL A 31 -6.21 2.53 -9.93
CA VAL A 31 -5.89 1.80 -8.69
C VAL A 31 -4.85 0.72 -8.96
N ARG A 32 -4.97 -0.01 -10.08
CA ARG A 32 -3.97 -1.00 -10.49
C ARG A 32 -2.62 -0.35 -10.76
N TRP A 33 -2.59 0.84 -11.38
CA TRP A 33 -1.36 1.58 -11.61
C TRP A 33 -0.70 1.97 -10.28
N VAL A 34 -1.46 2.46 -9.30
CA VAL A 34 -0.94 2.74 -7.95
C VAL A 34 -0.41 1.45 -7.28
N ALA A 35 -1.16 0.35 -7.38
CA ALA A 35 -0.71 -0.93 -6.84
C ALA A 35 0.61 -1.39 -7.46
N LEU A 36 0.77 -1.19 -8.77
CA LEU A 36 1.97 -1.55 -9.50
C LEU A 36 3.14 -0.61 -9.15
N SER A 37 2.90 0.70 -9.05
CA SER A 37 3.92 1.69 -8.70
C SER A 37 4.50 1.47 -7.31
N LEU A 38 3.68 0.98 -6.38
CA LEU A 38 4.06 0.68 -5.00
C LEU A 38 4.55 -0.78 -4.81
N GLY A 39 4.65 -1.56 -5.88
CA GLY A 39 5.12 -2.95 -5.82
C GLY A 39 4.17 -3.93 -5.11
N LEU A 40 2.89 -3.57 -4.95
CA LEU A 40 1.88 -4.42 -4.30
C LEU A 40 1.51 -5.63 -5.16
N ILE A 41 1.60 -5.46 -6.49
CA ILE A 41 1.35 -6.47 -7.52
C ILE A 41 2.52 -6.60 -8.50
N SER A 42 2.60 -7.74 -9.19
CA SER A 42 3.49 -7.93 -10.34
C SER A 42 2.79 -7.52 -11.64
N GLU A 43 3.57 -7.27 -12.69
CA GLU A 43 3.04 -6.88 -14.02
C GLU A 43 2.08 -7.91 -14.61
N LYS A 44 2.34 -9.19 -14.33
CA LYS A 44 1.58 -10.34 -14.83
C LYS A 44 0.53 -10.85 -13.83
N GLU A 45 0.34 -10.16 -12.70
CA GLU A 45 -0.65 -10.57 -11.71
C GLU A 45 -2.06 -10.39 -12.26
N SER A 46 -2.75 -11.50 -12.50
CA SER A 46 -4.13 -11.51 -12.96
C SER A 46 -5.14 -11.45 -11.81
N ARG A 47 -4.71 -11.72 -10.57
CA ARG A 47 -5.61 -11.68 -9.41
C ARG A 47 -5.94 -10.24 -9.06
N ASP A 48 -7.20 -9.89 -9.24
CA ASP A 48 -7.70 -8.53 -9.01
C ASP A 48 -8.05 -8.25 -7.55
N LEU A 49 -8.08 -9.25 -6.66
CA LEU A 49 -8.56 -9.06 -5.28
C LEU A 49 -7.83 -7.92 -4.53
N ILE A 50 -6.50 -7.82 -4.66
CA ILE A 50 -5.75 -6.73 -4.03
C ILE A 50 -6.08 -5.37 -4.66
N VAL A 51 -6.33 -5.33 -5.97
CA VAL A 51 -6.73 -4.10 -6.68
C VAL A 51 -8.13 -3.68 -6.24
N ASP A 52 -9.07 -4.61 -6.17
CA ASP A 52 -10.43 -4.36 -5.72
C ASP A 52 -10.45 -3.94 -4.24
N LEU A 53 -9.63 -4.58 -3.40
CA LEU A 53 -9.45 -4.21 -2.00
C LEU A 53 -8.89 -2.79 -1.85
N LEU A 54 -7.83 -2.44 -2.58
CA LEU A 54 -7.28 -1.09 -2.57
C LEU A 54 -8.31 -0.07 -3.01
N ASP A 55 -9.11 -0.40 -4.02
CA ASP A 55 -10.14 0.50 -4.50
C ASP A 55 -11.22 0.75 -3.42
N VAL A 56 -11.67 -0.31 -2.75
CA VAL A 56 -12.57 -0.21 -1.58
C VAL A 56 -11.97 0.63 -0.46
N LEU A 57 -10.71 0.38 -0.10
CA LEU A 57 -10.01 1.15 0.93
C LEU A 57 -9.91 2.64 0.54
N PHE A 58 -9.54 2.94 -0.70
CA PHE A 58 -9.44 4.32 -1.18
C PHE A 58 -10.79 5.03 -1.20
N GLU A 59 -11.90 4.33 -1.45
CA GLU A 59 -13.25 4.89 -1.32
C GLU A 59 -13.56 5.28 0.13
N PHE A 60 -13.31 4.39 1.09
CA PHE A 60 -13.49 4.70 2.51
C PHE A 60 -12.63 5.90 2.94
N PHE A 61 -11.36 5.91 2.56
CA PHE A 61 -10.44 6.99 2.94
C PHE A 61 -10.73 8.31 2.26
N ALA A 62 -11.21 8.30 1.00
CA ALA A 62 -11.67 9.51 0.34
C ALA A 62 -12.87 10.15 1.04
N LYS A 63 -13.67 9.35 1.77
CA LYS A 63 -14.77 9.84 2.64
C LYS A 63 -14.32 10.17 4.07
N GLY A 64 -13.06 9.91 4.42
CA GLY A 64 -12.55 10.06 5.78
C GLY A 64 -13.08 8.99 6.75
N GLU A 65 -13.48 7.84 6.23
CA GLU A 65 -14.00 6.71 7.00
C GLU A 65 -12.86 5.74 7.35
N GLU A 66 -12.90 5.19 8.56
CA GLU A 66 -11.97 4.15 9.03
C GLU A 66 -12.73 2.81 9.14
N PRO A 67 -12.70 1.96 8.10
CA PRO A 67 -13.54 0.78 8.06
C PRO A 67 -12.97 -0.35 8.93
N THR A 68 -13.85 -1.20 9.41
CA THR A 68 -13.56 -2.52 9.98
C THR A 68 -13.39 -3.56 8.87
N THR A 69 -12.88 -4.76 9.21
CA THR A 69 -12.79 -5.84 8.22
C THR A 69 -14.16 -6.21 7.65
N GLN A 70 -15.22 -6.21 8.48
CA GLN A 70 -16.56 -6.56 8.01
C GLN A 70 -17.08 -5.55 6.98
N GLU A 71 -16.93 -4.25 7.25
CA GLU A 71 -17.33 -3.21 6.30
C GLU A 71 -16.55 -3.29 4.98
N ILE A 72 -15.27 -3.68 5.03
CA ILE A 72 -14.46 -3.94 3.83
C ILE A 72 -15.02 -5.13 3.04
N LEU A 73 -15.34 -6.24 3.72
CA LEU A 73 -15.92 -7.43 3.08
C LEU A 73 -17.27 -7.13 2.44
N ASP A 74 -18.15 -6.43 3.17
CA ASP A 74 -19.47 -6.05 2.67
C ASP A 74 -19.35 -5.13 1.45
N ARG A 75 -18.44 -4.15 1.50
CA ARG A 75 -18.21 -3.24 0.38
C ARG A 75 -17.58 -3.95 -0.83
N LEU A 76 -16.66 -4.88 -0.60
CA LEU A 76 -16.08 -5.73 -1.66
C LEU A 76 -17.18 -6.54 -2.35
N LYS A 77 -18.05 -7.21 -1.58
CA LYS A 77 -19.16 -8.01 -2.11
C LYS A 77 -20.07 -7.21 -3.03
N VAL A 78 -20.43 -5.99 -2.62
CA VAL A 78 -21.24 -5.09 -3.45
C VAL A 78 -20.51 -4.69 -4.74
N LYS A 79 -19.19 -4.51 -4.67
CA LYS A 79 -18.39 -4.01 -5.79
C LYS A 79 -18.05 -5.07 -6.83
N THR A 80 -17.72 -6.27 -6.37
CA THR A 80 -17.36 -7.40 -7.25
C THR A 80 -18.57 -8.23 -7.65
N ASN A 81 -19.71 -8.07 -6.96
CA ASN A 81 -20.89 -8.93 -7.10
C ASN A 81 -20.58 -10.41 -6.81
N GLU A 82 -19.58 -10.67 -5.97
CA GLU A 82 -19.11 -12.00 -5.57
C GLU A 82 -18.86 -12.04 -4.06
N GLU A 83 -19.00 -13.21 -3.44
CA GLU A 83 -18.65 -13.37 -2.02
C GLU A 83 -17.12 -13.37 -1.84
N PRO A 84 -16.52 -12.36 -1.19
CA PRO A 84 -15.07 -12.30 -1.04
C PRO A 84 -14.60 -13.37 -0.06
N ASN A 85 -13.52 -14.08 -0.40
CA ASN A 85 -12.88 -15.01 0.54
C ASN A 85 -12.26 -14.23 1.72
N PRO A 86 -12.78 -14.36 2.96
CA PRO A 86 -12.30 -13.55 4.06
C PRO A 86 -10.82 -13.76 4.37
N LYS A 87 -10.32 -15.01 4.27
CA LYS A 87 -8.91 -15.33 4.53
C LYS A 87 -7.97 -14.60 3.56
N ALA A 88 -8.36 -14.54 2.30
CA ALA A 88 -7.58 -13.84 1.28
C ALA A 88 -7.58 -12.32 1.53
N VAL A 89 -8.73 -11.75 1.93
CA VAL A 89 -8.83 -10.34 2.32
C VAL A 89 -7.96 -10.03 3.54
N TYR A 90 -8.01 -10.86 4.59
CA TYR A 90 -7.14 -10.72 5.76
C TYR A 90 -5.66 -10.77 5.39
N TYR A 91 -5.27 -11.71 4.54
CA TYR A 91 -3.89 -11.82 4.04
C TYR A 91 -3.44 -10.53 3.36
N HIS A 92 -4.27 -9.96 2.48
CA HIS A 92 -3.94 -8.72 1.80
C HIS A 92 -3.90 -7.51 2.74
N LEU A 93 -4.83 -7.41 3.69
CA LEU A 93 -4.80 -6.37 4.71
C LEU A 93 -3.52 -6.45 5.56
N GLN A 94 -3.10 -7.67 5.94
CA GLN A 94 -1.84 -7.88 6.65
C GLN A 94 -0.65 -7.44 5.81
N LYS A 95 -0.59 -7.85 4.53
CA LYS A 95 0.48 -7.45 3.61
C LYS A 95 0.58 -5.92 3.49
N LEU A 96 -0.55 -5.22 3.40
CA LEU A 96 -0.58 -3.75 3.34
C LEU A 96 -0.07 -3.11 4.66
N MET A 97 -0.36 -3.72 5.80
CA MET A 97 0.20 -3.29 7.09
C MET A 97 1.70 -3.55 7.20
N ASP A 98 2.18 -4.71 6.76
CA ASP A 98 3.61 -5.07 6.76
C ASP A 98 4.41 -4.12 5.85
N GLN A 99 3.80 -3.66 4.75
CA GLN A 99 4.37 -2.66 3.86
C GLN A 99 4.22 -1.22 4.39
N GLY A 100 3.56 -1.03 5.54
CA GLY A 100 3.35 0.28 6.17
C GLY A 100 2.38 1.20 5.43
N LEU A 101 1.66 0.69 4.42
CA LEU A 101 0.64 1.46 3.72
C LEU A 101 -0.66 1.58 4.54
N LEU A 102 -0.92 0.59 5.39
CA LEU A 102 -2.11 0.52 6.23
C LEU A 102 -1.74 0.37 7.70
N GLN A 103 -2.55 0.94 8.57
CA GLN A 103 -2.46 0.79 10.01
C GLN A 103 -3.79 0.31 10.56
N ARG A 104 -3.76 -0.37 11.71
CA ARG A 104 -4.96 -0.88 12.38
C ARG A 104 -4.96 -0.51 13.85
N GLU A 105 -6.03 0.12 14.30
CA GLU A 105 -6.26 0.39 15.73
C GLU A 105 -7.72 0.10 16.07
N LYS A 106 -7.98 -0.55 17.21
CA LYS A 106 -9.33 -0.90 17.69
C LYS A 106 -10.20 -1.56 16.61
N GLY A 107 -9.58 -2.41 15.78
CA GLY A 107 -10.27 -3.14 14.72
C GLY A 107 -10.52 -2.36 13.43
N LYS A 108 -10.21 -1.06 13.38
CA LYS A 108 -10.41 -0.18 12.22
C LYS A 108 -9.11 0.09 11.49
N TYR A 109 -9.22 0.26 10.17
CA TYR A 109 -8.09 0.48 9.28
C TYR A 109 -8.00 1.94 8.84
N PHE A 110 -6.78 2.46 8.74
CA PHE A 110 -6.49 3.82 8.25
C PHE A 110 -5.12 3.90 7.58
N ILE A 111 -4.93 4.87 6.69
CA ILE A 111 -3.61 5.18 6.08
C ILE A 111 -2.90 6.26 6.90
N SER A 112 -3.61 7.35 7.20
CA SER A 112 -3.12 8.44 8.05
C SER A 112 -4.29 9.07 8.79
N ARG A 113 -4.08 9.39 10.05
CA ARG A 113 -5.04 10.17 10.87
C ARG A 113 -4.86 11.66 10.74
N GLU A 114 -3.62 12.08 10.49
CA GLU A 114 -3.25 13.48 10.36
C GLU A 114 -3.68 14.02 9.01
N ASN A 115 -3.66 13.17 7.98
CA ASN A 115 -3.89 13.58 6.61
C ASN A 115 -5.06 12.86 5.96
N LYS A 116 -6.19 13.56 5.82
CA LYS A 116 -7.40 13.05 5.16
C LYS A 116 -7.27 12.96 3.63
N ARG A 117 -6.27 13.61 3.02
CA ARG A 117 -6.05 13.55 1.58
C ARG A 117 -5.17 12.35 1.26
N LEU A 118 -5.77 11.32 0.65
CA LEU A 118 -5.08 10.07 0.26
C LEU A 118 -3.72 10.31 -0.42
N SER A 119 -3.67 11.22 -1.39
CA SER A 119 -2.44 11.53 -2.14
C SER A 119 -1.31 12.04 -1.25
N VAL A 120 -1.65 12.81 -0.21
CA VAL A 120 -0.66 13.37 0.71
C VAL A 120 -0.27 12.34 1.76
N ALA A 121 -1.25 11.61 2.31
CA ALA A 121 -1.02 10.53 3.27
C ALA A 121 -0.06 9.44 2.72
N VAL A 122 -0.30 8.96 1.49
CA VAL A 122 0.56 7.96 0.86
C VAL A 122 1.96 8.51 0.57
N LYS A 123 2.05 9.77 0.12
CA LYS A 123 3.34 10.44 -0.13
C LYS A 123 4.17 10.55 1.16
N GLU A 124 3.55 11.00 2.26
CA GLU A 124 4.21 11.17 3.55
C GLU A 124 4.74 9.85 4.09
N LEU A 125 3.94 8.77 4.01
CA LEU A 125 4.36 7.43 4.40
C LEU A 125 5.61 6.98 3.63
N TYR A 126 5.61 7.06 2.31
CA TYR A 126 6.75 6.60 1.51
C TYR A 126 7.98 7.49 1.66
N LEU A 127 7.81 8.81 1.74
CA LEU A 127 8.94 9.72 1.94
C LEU A 127 9.63 9.48 3.29
N LYS A 128 8.86 9.23 4.35
CA LYS A 128 9.42 8.90 5.66
C LYS A 128 10.34 7.66 5.56
N GLU A 129 9.82 6.57 4.99
CA GLU A 129 10.54 5.30 4.89
C GLU A 129 11.79 5.42 3.99
N VAL A 130 11.68 6.13 2.86
CA VAL A 130 12.81 6.37 1.95
C VAL A 130 13.88 7.23 2.63
N ASN A 131 13.50 8.28 3.34
CA ASN A 131 14.44 9.16 4.02
C ASN A 131 15.17 8.44 5.16
N GLU A 132 14.47 7.56 5.90
CA GLU A 132 15.11 6.72 6.93
C GLU A 132 16.16 5.77 6.30
N ALA A 133 15.83 5.12 5.18
CA ALA A 133 16.77 4.26 4.47
C ALA A 133 17.98 5.04 3.92
N LEU A 134 17.75 6.19 3.29
CA LEU A 134 18.82 7.07 2.80
C LEU A 134 19.71 7.57 3.94
N GLY A 135 19.15 7.86 5.11
CA GLY A 135 19.92 8.27 6.29
C GLY A 135 20.93 7.23 6.74
N GLU A 136 20.57 5.94 6.74
CA GLU A 136 21.50 4.86 7.10
C GLU A 136 22.57 4.63 6.01
N ILE A 137 22.20 4.77 4.74
CA ILE A 137 23.15 4.69 3.62
C ILE A 137 24.18 5.82 3.72
N THR A 138 23.73 7.06 3.95
CA THR A 138 24.63 8.22 4.11
C THR A 138 25.62 8.01 5.26
N LYS A 139 25.15 7.57 6.44
CA LYS A 139 26.04 7.27 7.57
C LYS A 139 27.11 6.23 7.22
N ALA A 140 26.73 5.19 6.46
CA ALA A 140 27.68 4.17 6.02
C ALA A 140 28.73 4.74 5.04
N LEU A 141 28.31 5.59 4.10
CA LEU A 141 29.23 6.25 3.16
C LEU A 141 30.18 7.21 3.88
N GLU A 142 29.68 8.03 4.79
CA GLU A 142 30.49 8.95 5.62
C GLU A 142 31.54 8.21 6.47
N MET A 143 31.30 6.95 6.82
CA MET A 143 32.30 6.11 7.51
C MET A 143 33.39 5.59 6.57
N LEU A 144 33.10 5.43 5.28
CA LEU A 144 34.04 4.95 4.27
C LEU A 144 34.91 6.07 3.68
N GLU A 145 34.46 7.32 3.76
CA GLU A 145 35.21 8.50 3.28
C GLU A 145 36.29 9.00 4.26
N LYS A 146 36.38 8.39 5.46
CA LYS A 146 37.40 8.68 6.47
C LYS A 146 38.65 7.84 6.27
#